data_AF-A0A7Y5KST9-F1
#
_entry.id   AF-A0A7Y5KST9-F1
#
_cell.length_a   1.000
_cell.length_b   1.000
_cell.length_c   1.000
_cell.angle_alpha   90.00
_cell.angle_beta   90.00
_cell.angle_gamma   90.00
#
_symmetry.space_group_name_H-M   'P 1'
#
loop_
_entity.id
_entity.type
_entity.pdbx_description
1 polymer ?
#
loop_
_entity_poly.entity_id
_entity_poly.type
_entity_poly.pdbx_seq_one_letter_code
_entity_poly.pdbx_strand_id
1 'polypeptide(L)'
;MAQGIDRSPRAILDELTTHPHGAALAELVHMLGVSAFDERRSVLDHGLDEATSRVGVDEVAAETSFGNVLRALRKRDAATAEERTLLGALIAKGVAGSAPSTPDAQRRVAEALAWLSSHTVADPLACVDAALADGFVKDGLYEALGALVREHVEGRHGSVDRPSALLASIAIGRSNADGAARVRGELAVTVQDTTIVALVGPATARGPASPQLVVSGEETAAPRGSLATLLLTVTFILPLLGLAKLFGRFALRLRRPAEVAFSKEGVTVRSRVEVLGKIVRERETFLATGNLVRAAREVRYPRLATYVGITCLLVGSYLGLRHVLDGIRAGSPEFLALGIGILVVSLAIDYALSLLPARSSDRCRIVLEPRRGRVVAVAQVDKTKAEAALQTLKA
;
A
#
# COMPACT_ATOMS: atom_id res chain seq x y z
N MET A 1 6.58 28.50 13.59
CA MET A 1 5.99 27.59 12.59
C MET A 1 6.83 27.72 11.33
N ALA A 2 7.76 26.79 11.08
CA ALA A 2 8.50 26.78 9.81
C ALA A 2 7.53 26.25 8.74
N GLN A 3 7.14 27.09 7.77
CA GLN A 3 6.48 26.61 6.58
C GLN A 3 7.45 25.62 5.92
N GLY A 4 7.02 24.36 5.76
CA GLY A 4 7.84 23.36 5.07
C GLY A 4 8.09 23.85 3.65
N ILE A 5 9.36 23.97 3.27
CA ILE A 5 9.76 24.28 1.88
C ILE A 5 9.09 23.23 0.99
N ASP A 6 8.35 23.66 -0.04
CA ASP A 6 7.81 22.75 -1.04
C ASP A 6 8.97 22.13 -1.82
N ARG A 7 9.08 20.80 -1.77
CA ARG A 7 10.16 20.02 -2.39
C ARG A 7 9.73 19.41 -3.72
N SER A 8 8.66 19.92 -4.31
CA SER A 8 8.19 19.47 -5.61
C SER A 8 9.18 19.85 -6.72
N PRO A 9 9.30 19.04 -7.81
CA PRO A 9 10.10 19.41 -8.99
C PRO A 9 9.74 20.78 -9.56
N ARG A 10 8.47 21.17 -9.45
CA ARG A 10 7.96 22.47 -9.91
C ARG A 10 8.54 23.62 -9.08
N ALA A 11 8.54 23.52 -7.75
CA ALA A 11 9.12 24.54 -6.89
C ALA A 11 10.61 24.75 -7.16
N ILE A 12 11.36 23.67 -7.42
CA ILE A 12 12.77 23.73 -7.80
C ILE A 12 12.94 24.46 -9.13
N LEU A 13 12.15 24.11 -10.15
CA LEU A 13 12.23 24.76 -11.48
C LEU A 13 11.83 26.24 -11.43
N ASP A 14 10.85 26.60 -10.60
CA ASP A 14 10.43 27.98 -10.38
C ASP A 14 11.58 28.79 -9.75
N GLU A 15 12.23 28.27 -8.70
CA GLU A 15 13.43 28.90 -8.12
C GLU A 15 14.54 29.06 -9.16
N LEU A 16 14.88 27.99 -9.88
CA LEU A 16 15.93 27.99 -10.90
C LEU A 16 15.63 28.96 -12.05
N THR A 17 14.39 29.40 -12.23
CA THR A 17 14.03 30.39 -13.25
C THR A 17 14.29 31.82 -12.76
N THR A 18 14.19 32.03 -11.45
CA THR A 18 14.56 33.31 -10.82
C THR A 18 16.05 33.40 -10.43
N HIS A 19 16.74 32.26 -10.37
CA HIS A 19 18.14 32.19 -9.96
C HIS A 19 19.07 32.83 -11.01
N PRO A 20 19.98 33.75 -10.64
CA PRO A 20 20.84 34.47 -11.59
C PRO A 20 21.67 33.56 -12.51
N HIS A 21 22.13 32.43 -11.97
CA HIS A 21 22.91 31.43 -12.70
C HIS A 21 22.10 30.19 -13.10
N GLY A 22 20.77 30.22 -13.00
CA GLY A 22 19.93 29.03 -13.21
C GLY A 22 20.05 28.41 -14.60
N ALA A 23 20.20 29.22 -15.65
CA ALA A 23 20.43 28.72 -17.01
C ALA A 23 21.81 28.07 -17.17
N ALA A 24 22.86 28.72 -16.65
CA ALA A 24 24.22 28.22 -16.66
C ALA A 24 24.35 26.90 -15.88
N LEU A 25 23.70 26.79 -14.72
CA LEU A 25 23.63 25.55 -13.94
C LEU A 25 22.91 24.44 -14.71
N ALA A 26 21.81 24.74 -15.39
CA ALA A 26 21.09 23.76 -16.20
C ALA A 26 21.94 23.27 -17.39
N GLU A 27 22.63 24.18 -18.08
CA GLU A 27 23.57 23.84 -19.16
C GLU A 27 24.71 22.95 -18.65
N LEU A 28 25.33 23.29 -17.52
CA LEU A 28 26.39 22.52 -16.88
C LEU A 28 25.94 21.08 -16.58
N VAL A 29 24.84 20.91 -15.83
CA VAL A 29 24.39 19.57 -15.42
C VAL A 29 23.88 18.77 -16.62
N HIS A 30 23.24 19.42 -17.60
CA HIS A 30 22.83 18.76 -18.84
C HIS A 30 24.03 18.26 -19.65
N MET A 31 25.08 19.07 -19.81
CA MET A 31 26.31 18.67 -20.51
C MET A 31 26.97 17.45 -19.85
N LEU A 32 27.07 17.45 -18.52
CA LEU A 32 27.61 16.32 -17.74
C LEU A 32 26.72 15.08 -17.86
N GLY A 33 25.39 15.25 -17.84
CA GLY A 33 24.43 14.17 -18.04
C GLY A 33 24.54 13.52 -19.43
N VAL A 34 24.66 14.33 -20.49
CA VAL A 34 24.85 13.82 -21.86
C VAL A 34 26.19 13.08 -21.99
N SER A 35 27.28 13.64 -21.46
CA SER A 35 28.59 12.96 -21.44
C SER A 35 28.54 11.64 -20.66
N ALA A 36 27.88 11.62 -19.49
CA ALA A 36 27.70 10.40 -18.71
C ALA A 36 26.88 9.34 -19.45
N PHE A 37 25.85 9.74 -20.20
CA PHE A 37 25.08 8.84 -21.04
C PHE A 37 25.90 8.27 -22.21
N ASP A 38 26.59 9.13 -22.96
CA ASP A 38 27.38 8.72 -24.14
C ASP A 38 28.52 7.76 -23.73
N GLU A 39 29.12 7.96 -22.55
CA GLU A 39 30.18 7.10 -22.00
C GLU A 39 29.67 5.98 -21.07
N ARG A 40 28.35 5.89 -20.84
CA ARG A 40 27.69 4.94 -19.92
C ARG A 40 28.26 4.92 -18.50
N ARG A 41 28.55 6.10 -17.93
CA ARG A 41 29.08 6.27 -16.56
C ARG A 41 27.99 6.60 -15.55
N SER A 42 27.92 5.87 -14.45
CA SER A 42 26.94 6.12 -13.38
C SER A 42 27.18 7.40 -12.56
N VAL A 43 28.32 8.06 -12.77
CA VAL A 43 28.74 9.28 -12.07
C VAL A 43 28.71 10.50 -12.98
N LEU A 44 28.29 11.64 -12.43
CA LEU A 44 28.13 12.92 -13.15
C LEU A 44 29.29 13.90 -12.90
N ASP A 45 30.25 13.56 -12.02
CA ASP A 45 31.33 14.46 -11.61
C ASP A 45 32.57 14.42 -12.52
N HIS A 46 32.61 13.52 -13.51
CA HIS A 46 33.73 13.44 -14.43
C HIS A 46 33.74 14.64 -15.38
N GLY A 47 34.88 15.34 -15.45
CA GLY A 47 35.02 16.59 -16.23
C GLY A 47 34.35 17.80 -15.58
N LEU A 48 33.92 17.72 -14.32
CA LEU A 48 33.22 18.80 -13.62
C LEU A 48 34.04 20.10 -13.56
N ASP A 49 35.34 20.03 -13.27
CA ASP A 49 36.18 21.22 -13.13
C ASP A 49 36.40 21.93 -14.48
N GLU A 50 36.50 21.18 -15.57
CA GLU A 50 36.57 21.75 -16.93
C GLU A 50 35.23 22.38 -17.34
N ALA A 51 34.13 21.67 -17.10
CA ALA A 51 32.78 22.15 -17.44
C ALA A 51 32.39 23.39 -16.63
N THR A 52 32.73 23.44 -15.34
CA THR A 52 32.51 24.62 -14.48
C THR A 52 33.33 25.82 -14.94
N SER A 53 34.62 25.61 -15.29
CA SER A 53 35.46 26.67 -15.86
C SER A 53 34.91 27.18 -17.19
N ARG A 54 34.34 26.31 -18.04
CA ARG A 54 33.77 26.68 -19.33
C ARG A 54 32.48 27.50 -19.20
N VAL A 55 31.62 27.12 -18.26
CA VAL A 55 30.32 27.78 -18.03
C VAL A 55 30.45 29.01 -17.13
N GLY A 56 31.56 29.13 -16.37
CA GLY A 56 31.83 30.26 -15.49
C GLY A 56 31.02 30.23 -14.19
N VAL A 57 30.77 29.03 -13.65
CA VAL A 57 30.02 28.83 -12.40
C VAL A 57 30.99 28.42 -11.29
N ASP A 58 31.06 29.23 -10.24
CA ASP A 58 31.80 28.91 -9.01
C ASP A 58 30.90 28.28 -7.93
N GLU A 59 31.48 27.95 -6.78
CA GLU A 59 30.74 27.31 -5.69
C GLU A 59 29.67 28.22 -5.07
N VAL A 60 29.87 29.55 -5.07
CA VAL A 60 28.90 30.50 -4.51
C VAL A 60 27.71 30.66 -5.47
N ALA A 61 27.99 30.74 -6.76
CA ALA A 61 27.01 30.82 -7.84
C ALA A 61 26.16 29.54 -7.99
N ALA A 62 26.58 28.43 -7.38
CA ALA A 62 25.89 27.15 -7.38
C ALA A 62 24.98 26.91 -6.17
N GLU A 63 24.88 27.86 -5.24
CA GLU A 63 24.06 27.73 -4.04
C GLU A 63 22.57 27.97 -4.35
N THR A 64 21.70 27.05 -3.95
CA THR A 64 20.24 27.16 -4.06
C THR A 64 19.59 26.87 -2.71
N SER A 65 18.29 27.16 -2.55
CA SER A 65 17.57 26.80 -1.32
C SER A 65 17.46 25.27 -1.11
N PHE A 66 17.66 24.50 -2.19
CA PHE A 66 17.65 23.04 -2.21
C PHE A 66 19.05 22.41 -2.06
N GLY A 67 20.10 23.23 -1.90
CA GLY A 67 21.48 22.81 -1.73
C GLY A 67 22.41 23.35 -2.82
N ASN A 68 23.69 23.02 -2.70
CA ASN A 68 24.72 23.46 -3.64
C ASN A 68 24.88 22.44 -4.78
N VAL A 69 24.70 22.88 -6.03
CA VAL A 69 24.72 21.99 -7.22
C VAL A 69 26.08 21.28 -7.38
N LEU A 70 27.20 22.00 -7.20
CA LEU A 70 28.54 21.42 -7.37
C LEU A 70 28.85 20.40 -6.26
N ARG A 71 28.40 20.68 -5.03
CA ARG A 71 28.53 19.71 -3.93
C ARG A 71 27.66 18.48 -4.18
N ALA A 72 26.43 18.65 -4.67
CA ALA A 72 25.54 17.55 -5.01
C ALA A 72 26.16 16.61 -6.06
N LEU A 73 26.76 17.16 -7.12
CA LEU A 73 27.46 16.38 -8.16
C LEU A 73 28.61 15.54 -7.57
N ARG A 74 29.40 16.12 -6.66
CA ARG A 74 30.54 15.43 -6.01
C ARG A 74 30.14 14.37 -4.98
N LYS A 75 28.96 14.51 -4.36
CA LYS A 75 28.48 13.57 -3.32
C LYS A 75 28.12 12.19 -3.85
N ARG A 76 27.82 12.05 -5.15
CA ARG A 76 27.39 10.79 -5.76
C ARG A 76 26.25 10.16 -4.94
N ASP A 77 26.37 8.91 -4.51
CA ASP A 77 25.36 8.17 -3.75
C ASP A 77 24.99 8.81 -2.40
N ALA A 78 25.84 9.71 -1.87
CA ALA A 78 25.60 10.45 -0.62
C ALA A 78 24.73 11.71 -0.80
N ALA A 79 24.30 12.05 -2.02
CA ALA A 79 23.41 13.18 -2.28
C ALA A 79 22.07 12.97 -1.57
N THR A 80 21.52 14.03 -0.96
CA THR A 80 20.21 13.99 -0.31
C THR A 80 19.07 13.82 -1.33
N ALA A 81 17.86 13.51 -0.87
CA ALA A 81 16.71 13.39 -1.76
C ALA A 81 16.40 14.70 -2.50
N GLU A 82 16.60 15.84 -1.83
CA GLU A 82 16.42 17.17 -2.41
C GLU A 82 17.50 17.45 -3.47
N GLU A 83 18.77 17.16 -3.16
CA GLU A 83 19.89 17.32 -4.10
C GLU A 83 19.70 16.48 -5.37
N ARG A 84 19.24 15.23 -5.23
CA ARG A 84 18.93 14.36 -6.38
C ARG A 84 17.80 14.91 -7.25
N THR A 85 16.77 15.46 -6.62
CA THR A 85 15.65 16.10 -7.33
C THR A 85 16.11 17.37 -8.04
N LEU A 86 16.98 18.16 -7.40
CA LEU A 86 17.61 19.35 -7.98
C LEU A 86 18.42 19.00 -9.24
N LEU A 87 19.25 17.96 -9.18
CA LEU A 87 20.02 17.49 -10.34
C LEU A 87 19.09 17.01 -11.46
N GLY A 88 18.06 16.24 -11.15
CA GLY A 88 17.05 15.81 -12.13
C GLY A 88 16.32 16.98 -12.80
N ALA A 89 15.95 18.01 -12.02
CA ALA A 89 15.32 19.22 -12.52
C ALA A 89 16.23 20.04 -13.43
N LEU A 90 17.52 20.17 -13.08
CA LEU A 90 18.52 20.87 -13.90
C LEU A 90 18.75 20.18 -15.25
N ILE A 91 18.84 18.84 -15.27
CA ILE A 91 18.93 18.06 -16.52
C ILE A 91 17.68 18.29 -17.38
N ALA A 92 16.49 18.15 -16.78
CA ALA A 92 15.22 18.35 -17.51
C ALA A 92 15.09 19.79 -18.05
N LYS A 93 15.55 20.79 -17.29
CA LYS A 93 15.60 22.20 -17.72
C LYS A 93 16.61 22.42 -18.86
N GLY A 94 17.77 21.77 -18.83
CA GLY A 94 18.74 21.82 -19.92
C GLY A 94 18.21 21.21 -21.22
N VAL A 95 17.47 20.09 -21.12
CA VAL A 95 16.72 19.51 -22.25
C VAL A 95 15.67 20.50 -22.78
N ALA A 96 14.95 21.20 -21.91
CA ALA A 96 13.99 22.23 -22.32
C ALA A 96 14.67 23.40 -23.05
N GLY A 97 15.85 23.81 -22.61
CA GLY A 97 16.66 24.86 -23.27
C GLY A 97 17.24 24.42 -24.63
N SER A 98 17.49 23.13 -24.81
CA SER A 98 17.95 22.52 -26.06
C SER A 98 16.91 21.55 -26.64
N ALA A 99 15.66 22.02 -26.70
CA ALA A 99 14.50 21.17 -27.02
C ALA A 99 14.70 20.37 -28.32
N PRO A 100 14.54 19.04 -28.30
CA PRO A 100 14.74 18.22 -29.49
C PRO A 100 13.64 18.50 -30.53
N SER A 101 14.05 18.92 -31.72
CA SER A 101 13.14 19.32 -32.80
C SER A 101 12.79 18.19 -33.77
N THR A 102 13.59 17.12 -33.83
CA THR A 102 13.39 15.97 -34.72
C THR A 102 13.01 14.71 -33.94
N PRO A 103 12.28 13.76 -34.54
CA PRO A 103 11.96 12.49 -33.90
C PRO A 103 13.19 11.69 -33.46
N ASP A 104 14.27 11.70 -34.25
CA ASP A 104 15.52 11.02 -33.89
C ASP A 104 16.20 11.68 -32.68
N ALA A 105 16.18 13.01 -32.60
CA ALA A 105 16.67 13.75 -31.43
C ALA A 105 15.80 13.47 -30.20
N GLN A 106 14.48 13.43 -30.34
CA GLN A 106 13.55 13.08 -29.26
C GLN A 106 13.81 11.67 -28.75
N ARG A 107 14.07 10.71 -29.64
CA ARG A 107 14.44 9.34 -29.30
C ARG A 107 15.74 9.28 -28.51
N ARG A 108 16.80 9.97 -28.97
CA ARG A 108 18.09 10.01 -28.26
C ARG A 108 17.95 10.64 -26.88
N VAL A 109 17.18 11.72 -26.76
CA VAL A 109 16.89 12.36 -25.46
C VAL A 109 16.09 11.44 -24.55
N ALA A 110 15.06 10.75 -25.06
CA ALA A 110 14.29 9.77 -24.29
C ALA A 110 15.18 8.65 -23.73
N GLU A 111 16.10 8.13 -24.56
CA GLU A 111 17.05 7.09 -24.15
C GLU A 111 18.01 7.62 -23.07
N ALA A 112 18.54 8.82 -23.25
CA ALA A 112 19.42 9.47 -22.28
C ALA A 112 18.72 9.69 -20.93
N LEU A 113 17.49 10.23 -20.94
CA LEU A 113 16.72 10.47 -19.72
C LEU A 113 16.37 9.18 -18.99
N ALA A 114 15.93 8.15 -19.73
CA ALA A 114 15.62 6.86 -19.14
C ALA A 114 16.85 6.19 -18.51
N TRP A 115 17.99 6.26 -19.21
CA TRP A 115 19.26 5.72 -18.73
C TRP A 115 19.81 6.49 -17.51
N LEU A 116 19.78 7.82 -17.56
CA LEU A 116 20.23 8.66 -16.44
C LEU A 116 19.40 8.42 -15.18
N SER A 117 18.08 8.30 -15.33
CA SER A 117 17.16 8.05 -14.21
C SER A 117 17.41 6.69 -13.54
N SER A 118 17.89 5.69 -14.30
CA SER A 118 18.10 4.33 -13.80
C SER A 118 19.54 4.06 -13.34
N HIS A 119 20.54 4.77 -13.87
CA HIS A 119 21.96 4.49 -13.63
C HIS A 119 22.70 5.59 -12.87
N THR A 120 22.07 6.74 -12.62
CA THR A 120 22.69 7.84 -11.86
C THR A 120 21.84 8.21 -10.65
N VAL A 121 22.36 9.14 -9.85
CA VAL A 121 21.64 9.66 -8.68
C VAL A 121 20.54 10.66 -9.04
N ALA A 122 20.50 11.14 -10.28
CA ALA A 122 19.51 12.09 -10.76
C ALA A 122 18.34 11.35 -11.42
N ASP A 123 17.10 11.75 -11.10
CA ASP A 123 15.89 11.27 -11.77
C ASP A 123 15.27 12.41 -12.61
N PRO A 124 15.80 12.67 -13.82
CA PRO A 124 15.26 13.72 -14.66
C PRO A 124 13.87 13.38 -15.20
N LEU A 125 13.52 12.10 -15.37
CA LEU A 125 12.18 11.69 -15.84
C LEU A 125 11.07 12.17 -14.91
N ALA A 126 11.30 12.18 -13.59
CA ALA A 126 10.36 12.74 -12.62
C ALA A 126 10.14 14.27 -12.77
N CYS A 127 11.00 14.97 -13.49
CA CYS A 127 10.99 16.43 -13.64
C CYS A 127 10.55 16.90 -15.04
N VAL A 128 10.50 16.01 -16.03
CA VAL A 128 10.18 16.33 -17.44
C VAL A 128 8.86 17.08 -17.59
N ASP A 129 7.81 16.62 -16.90
CA ASP A 129 6.48 17.22 -17.00
C ASP A 129 6.43 18.69 -16.58
N ALA A 130 7.24 19.06 -15.59
CA ALA A 130 7.31 20.41 -15.07
C ALA A 130 8.30 21.28 -15.87
N ALA A 131 9.32 20.68 -16.49
CA ALA A 131 10.35 21.41 -17.23
C ALA A 131 9.95 21.73 -18.68
N LEU A 132 9.23 20.82 -19.35
CA LEU A 132 8.80 21.00 -20.73
C LEU A 132 7.41 21.63 -20.79
N ALA A 133 7.29 22.68 -21.61
CA ALA A 133 5.99 23.22 -21.99
C ALA A 133 5.17 22.17 -22.74
N ASP A 134 3.85 22.22 -22.57
CA ASP A 134 2.94 21.33 -23.29
C ASP A 134 3.03 21.56 -24.81
N GLY A 135 2.85 20.49 -25.58
CA GLY A 135 2.87 20.52 -27.05
C GLY A 135 3.82 19.50 -27.68
N PHE A 136 4.18 19.76 -28.94
CA PHE A 136 4.85 18.80 -29.83
C PHE A 136 6.10 18.14 -29.25
N VAL A 137 6.95 18.91 -28.56
CA VAL A 137 8.21 18.38 -28.00
C VAL A 137 7.93 17.40 -26.86
N LYS A 138 7.01 17.76 -25.95
CA LYS A 138 6.65 16.93 -24.80
C LYS A 138 5.93 15.66 -25.25
N ASP A 139 5.00 15.79 -26.19
CA ASP A 139 4.28 14.63 -26.74
C ASP A 139 5.22 13.68 -27.49
N GLY A 140 6.09 14.21 -28.36
CA GLY A 140 7.07 13.43 -29.09
C GLY A 140 8.08 12.72 -28.18
N LEU A 141 8.45 13.34 -27.05
CA LEU A 141 9.29 12.69 -26.04
C LEU A 141 8.58 11.50 -25.38
N TYR A 142 7.30 11.62 -25.04
CA TYR A 142 6.54 10.50 -24.48
C TYR A 142 6.30 9.38 -25.49
N GLU A 143 6.08 9.71 -26.76
CA GLU A 143 6.02 8.73 -27.86
C GLU A 143 7.34 7.97 -28.00
N ALA A 144 8.47 8.67 -27.93
CA ALA A 144 9.79 8.07 -27.92
C ALA A 144 9.98 7.15 -26.71
N LEU A 145 9.61 7.57 -25.49
CA LEU A 145 9.63 6.70 -24.31
C LEU A 145 8.75 5.45 -24.48
N GLY A 146 7.57 5.60 -25.08
CA GLY A 146 6.69 4.47 -25.41
C GLY A 146 7.31 3.48 -26.38
N ALA A 147 8.01 3.97 -27.41
CA ALA A 147 8.76 3.14 -28.35
C ALA A 147 9.88 2.35 -27.64
N LEU A 148 10.62 3.00 -26.73
CA LEU A 148 11.66 2.36 -25.92
C LEU A 148 11.10 1.23 -25.04
N VAL A 149 9.95 1.45 -24.39
CA VAL A 149 9.27 0.42 -23.58
C VAL A 149 8.84 -0.77 -24.45
N ARG A 150 8.31 -0.52 -25.65
CA ARG A 150 7.94 -1.60 -26.60
C ARG A 150 9.14 -2.42 -27.05
N GLU A 151 10.23 -1.76 -27.44
CA GLU A 151 11.47 -2.43 -27.85
C GLU A 151 12.00 -3.36 -26.76
N HIS A 152 11.95 -2.91 -25.49
CA HIS A 152 12.33 -3.72 -24.35
C HIS A 152 11.43 -4.97 -24.20
N VAL A 153 10.10 -4.80 -24.27
CA VAL A 153 9.13 -5.89 -24.12
C VAL A 153 9.26 -6.93 -25.23
N GLU A 154 9.55 -6.49 -26.46
CA GLU A 154 9.73 -7.36 -27.62
C GLU A 154 11.08 -8.10 -27.62
N GLY A 155 11.95 -7.84 -26.64
CA GLY A 155 13.28 -8.45 -26.57
C GLY A 155 14.21 -7.98 -27.69
N ARG A 156 13.95 -6.81 -28.29
CA ARG A 156 14.89 -6.17 -29.22
C ARG A 156 16.08 -5.65 -28.41
N HIS A 157 17.05 -6.55 -28.21
CA HIS A 157 18.28 -6.25 -27.48
C HIS A 157 19.03 -5.10 -28.15
N GLY A 158 19.29 -4.01 -27.42
CA GLY A 158 20.19 -2.96 -27.89
C GLY A 158 20.02 -1.57 -27.30
N SER A 159 18.81 -1.13 -26.96
CA SER A 159 18.58 0.29 -26.58
C SER A 159 18.31 0.50 -25.09
N VAL A 160 17.52 -0.38 -24.44
CA VAL A 160 16.98 -0.09 -23.09
C VAL A 160 16.95 -1.33 -22.20
N ASP A 161 17.59 -1.22 -21.04
CA ASP A 161 17.57 -2.21 -19.98
C ASP A 161 16.28 -2.13 -19.15
N ARG A 162 16.01 -3.17 -18.35
CA ARG A 162 14.76 -3.29 -17.60
C ARG A 162 14.52 -2.11 -16.63
N PRO A 163 15.49 -1.67 -15.81
CA PRO A 163 15.37 -0.46 -14.99
C PRO A 163 14.89 0.77 -15.76
N SER A 164 15.52 1.08 -16.89
CA SER A 164 15.14 2.24 -17.72
C SER A 164 13.73 2.10 -18.29
N ALA A 165 13.33 0.91 -18.74
CA ALA A 165 11.97 0.65 -19.21
C ALA A 165 10.91 0.83 -18.09
N LEU A 166 11.22 0.41 -16.86
CA LEU A 166 10.33 0.58 -15.72
C LEU A 166 10.17 2.07 -15.34
N LEU A 167 11.25 2.85 -15.32
CA LEU A 167 11.19 4.28 -15.03
C LEU A 167 10.49 5.07 -16.14
N ALA A 168 10.73 4.73 -17.41
CA ALA A 168 9.98 5.28 -18.54
C ALA A 168 8.47 4.99 -18.40
N SER A 169 8.12 3.76 -18.02
CA SER A 169 6.72 3.35 -17.76
C SER A 169 6.07 4.15 -16.63
N ILE A 170 6.82 4.44 -15.55
CA ILE A 170 6.36 5.30 -14.44
C ILE A 170 6.14 6.74 -14.92
N ALA A 171 7.08 7.29 -15.70
CA ALA A 171 6.98 8.64 -16.23
C ALA A 171 5.74 8.78 -17.15
N ILE A 172 5.53 7.82 -18.06
CA ILE A 172 4.33 7.75 -18.91
C ILE A 172 3.06 7.61 -18.06
N GLY A 173 3.07 6.78 -17.02
CA GLY A 173 1.91 6.54 -16.15
C GLY A 173 1.51 7.76 -15.31
N ARG A 174 2.47 8.61 -14.93
CA ARG A 174 2.26 9.79 -14.07
C ARG A 174 1.90 11.06 -14.84
N SER A 175 2.31 11.16 -16.11
CA SER A 175 2.11 12.39 -16.90
C SER A 175 0.67 12.58 -17.34
N ASN A 176 0.24 13.84 -17.37
CA ASN A 176 -1.07 14.23 -17.93
C ASN A 176 -0.98 14.74 -19.38
N ALA A 177 0.21 14.69 -20.02
CA ALA A 177 0.36 15.08 -21.41
C ALA A 177 -0.45 14.17 -22.36
N ASP A 178 -0.93 14.73 -23.46
CA ASP A 178 -1.73 14.00 -24.45
C ASP A 178 -0.92 12.88 -25.10
N GLY A 179 0.37 13.12 -25.40
CA GLY A 179 1.29 12.09 -25.88
C GLY A 179 1.44 10.92 -24.90
N ALA A 180 1.56 11.21 -23.60
CA ALA A 180 1.59 10.18 -22.57
C ALA A 180 0.27 9.40 -22.50
N ALA A 181 -0.88 10.07 -22.62
CA ALA A 181 -2.20 9.42 -22.63
C ALA A 181 -2.37 8.46 -23.81
N ARG A 182 -1.94 8.85 -25.02
CA ARG A 182 -1.95 7.97 -26.20
C ARG A 182 -1.07 6.74 -25.97
N VAL A 183 0.17 6.96 -25.54
CA VAL A 183 1.13 5.87 -25.28
C VAL A 183 0.62 4.92 -24.21
N ARG A 184 -0.03 5.42 -23.14
CA ARG A 184 -0.67 4.57 -22.13
C ARG A 184 -1.72 3.63 -22.75
N GLY A 185 -2.59 4.17 -23.61
CA GLY A 185 -3.62 3.40 -24.29
C GLY A 185 -3.03 2.31 -25.19
N GLU A 186 -1.98 2.65 -25.95
CA GLU A 186 -1.27 1.69 -26.81
C GLU A 186 -0.59 0.58 -25.98
N LEU A 187 0.21 0.96 -24.98
CA LEU A 187 0.94 0.00 -24.15
C LEU A 187 0.01 -0.93 -23.37
N ALA A 188 -1.14 -0.44 -22.91
CA ALA A 188 -2.13 -1.26 -22.21
C ALA A 188 -2.71 -2.40 -23.08
N VAL A 189 -2.72 -2.23 -24.41
CA VAL A 189 -3.22 -3.24 -25.35
C VAL A 189 -2.09 -4.14 -25.85
N THR A 190 -0.91 -3.58 -26.12
CA THR A 190 0.18 -4.30 -26.78
C THR A 190 1.10 -5.05 -25.81
N VAL A 191 1.29 -4.56 -24.58
CA VAL A 191 2.27 -5.12 -23.64
C VAL A 191 1.65 -6.20 -22.76
N GLN A 192 2.28 -7.39 -22.72
CA GLN A 192 1.85 -8.50 -21.86
C GLN A 192 2.49 -8.47 -20.45
N ASP A 193 3.57 -7.70 -20.25
CA ASP A 193 4.20 -7.59 -18.92
C ASP A 193 3.28 -6.84 -17.95
N THR A 194 2.69 -7.60 -17.02
CA THR A 194 1.78 -7.09 -15.97
C THR A 194 2.39 -5.97 -15.12
N THR A 195 3.72 -5.93 -14.95
CA THR A 195 4.41 -4.88 -14.19
C THR A 195 4.36 -3.56 -14.97
N ILE A 196 4.72 -3.60 -16.26
CA ILE A 196 4.70 -2.41 -17.12
C ILE A 196 3.27 -1.90 -17.27
N VAL A 197 2.30 -2.80 -17.54
CA VAL A 197 0.87 -2.44 -17.63
C VAL A 197 0.40 -1.79 -16.32
N ALA A 198 0.78 -2.35 -15.17
CA ALA A 198 0.44 -1.75 -13.89
C ALA A 198 1.06 -0.36 -13.73
N LEU A 199 2.33 -0.17 -14.10
CA LEU A 199 3.07 1.11 -13.97
C LEU A 199 2.49 2.22 -14.86
N VAL A 200 2.18 1.88 -16.11
CA VAL A 200 1.62 2.76 -17.16
C VAL A 200 0.15 3.09 -16.90
N GLY A 201 -0.59 2.24 -16.17
CA GLY A 201 -2.00 2.46 -15.85
C GLY A 201 -2.29 3.86 -15.29
N PRO A 202 -3.46 4.44 -15.60
CA PRO A 202 -3.77 5.84 -15.29
C PRO A 202 -3.58 6.15 -13.81
N ALA A 203 -2.90 7.26 -13.50
CA ALA A 203 -2.67 7.70 -12.12
C ALA A 203 -3.96 7.84 -11.30
N THR A 204 -5.12 8.03 -11.95
CA THR A 204 -6.45 8.03 -11.32
C THR A 204 -6.86 6.67 -10.74
N ALA A 205 -6.30 5.56 -11.20
CA ALA A 205 -6.43 4.25 -10.54
C ALA A 205 -5.62 4.15 -9.23
N ARG A 206 -4.80 5.16 -8.89
CA ARG A 206 -3.98 5.22 -7.67
C ARG A 206 -4.50 6.21 -6.60
N GLY A 207 -5.77 6.64 -6.71
CA GLY A 207 -6.64 7.13 -5.62
C GLY A 207 -7.07 8.62 -5.67
N PRO A 208 -8.12 9.07 -4.93
CA PRO A 208 -9.29 8.37 -4.38
C PRO A 208 -10.60 8.70 -5.16
N ALA A 209 -11.69 8.02 -4.79
CA ALA A 209 -13.09 8.34 -5.11
C ALA A 209 -13.71 7.84 -6.44
N SER A 210 -13.52 6.55 -6.78
CA SER A 210 -14.75 5.77 -7.00
C SER A 210 -15.52 5.74 -5.67
N PRO A 211 -16.86 5.74 -5.62
CA PRO A 211 -17.60 5.67 -4.36
C PRO A 211 -17.21 4.40 -3.60
N GLN A 212 -16.19 4.52 -2.75
CA GLN A 212 -15.65 3.43 -1.96
C GLN A 212 -16.57 3.32 -0.77
N LEU A 213 -17.26 2.18 -0.67
CA LEU A 213 -18.01 1.90 0.54
C LEU A 213 -16.96 1.62 1.63
N VAL A 214 -16.71 2.62 2.48
CA VAL A 214 -15.76 2.49 3.59
C VAL A 214 -16.47 1.91 4.79
N VAL A 215 -15.87 0.85 5.32
CA VAL A 215 -16.41 0.08 6.44
C VAL A 215 -15.35 0.02 7.53
N SER A 216 -15.67 0.60 8.69
CA SER A 216 -14.77 0.63 9.85
C SER A 216 -15.05 -0.54 10.81
N GLY A 217 -13.99 -1.11 11.39
CA GLY A 217 -14.05 -2.17 12.38
C GLY A 217 -12.72 -2.36 13.13
N GLU A 218 -12.54 -3.52 13.76
CA GLU A 218 -11.29 -3.91 14.42
C GLU A 218 -10.65 -5.10 13.69
N GLU A 219 -9.35 -5.02 13.36
CA GLU A 219 -8.62 -6.16 12.80
C GLU A 219 -8.48 -7.27 13.86
N THR A 220 -8.86 -8.48 13.49
CA THR A 220 -8.87 -9.66 14.34
C THR A 220 -8.10 -10.81 13.68
N ALA A 221 -7.60 -11.74 14.49
CA ALA A 221 -6.88 -12.91 13.97
C ALA A 221 -7.81 -13.80 13.16
N ALA A 222 -7.41 -14.20 11.94
CA ALA A 222 -8.21 -15.05 11.05
C ALA A 222 -8.84 -16.27 11.77
N PRO A 223 -10.03 -16.71 11.34
CA PRO A 223 -10.64 -17.92 11.89
C PRO A 223 -9.67 -19.11 11.74
N ARG A 224 -9.54 -19.90 12.81
CA ARG A 224 -8.70 -21.09 12.81
C ARG A 224 -9.53 -22.28 12.34
N GLY A 225 -8.88 -23.27 11.73
CA GLY A 225 -9.53 -24.54 11.40
C GLY A 225 -10.14 -25.21 12.64
N SER A 226 -11.15 -26.05 12.43
CA SER A 226 -11.86 -26.78 13.49
C SER A 226 -10.91 -27.64 14.33
N LEU A 227 -10.02 -28.40 13.67
CA LEU A 227 -9.04 -29.26 14.33
C LEU A 227 -8.04 -28.48 15.18
N ALA A 228 -7.50 -27.38 14.66
CA ALA A 228 -6.59 -26.51 15.41
C ALA A 228 -7.30 -25.88 16.62
N THR A 229 -8.56 -25.49 16.47
CA THR A 229 -9.37 -24.95 17.58
C THR A 229 -9.59 -26.01 18.65
N LEU A 230 -9.92 -27.25 18.26
CA LEU A 230 -10.11 -28.37 19.19
C LEU A 230 -8.82 -28.67 19.97
N LEU A 231 -7.68 -28.84 19.27
CA LEU A 231 -6.39 -29.10 19.90
C LEU A 231 -5.98 -27.98 20.86
N LEU A 232 -6.11 -26.72 20.45
CA LEU A 232 -5.79 -25.56 21.30
C LEU A 232 -6.74 -25.41 22.50
N THR A 233 -7.98 -25.91 22.38
CA THR A 233 -8.97 -25.87 23.47
C THR A 233 -8.66 -26.96 24.49
N VAL A 234 -8.43 -28.19 24.04
CA VAL A 234 -8.10 -29.34 24.91
C VAL A 234 -6.78 -29.11 25.65
N THR A 235 -5.79 -28.48 25.01
CA THR A 235 -4.51 -28.13 25.64
C THR A 235 -4.57 -26.87 26.52
N PHE A 236 -5.75 -26.25 26.70
CA PHE A 236 -5.94 -25.00 27.43
C PHE A 236 -5.12 -23.79 26.93
N ILE A 237 -4.48 -23.88 25.77
CA ILE A 237 -3.74 -22.76 25.18
C ILE A 237 -4.69 -21.66 24.72
N LEU A 238 -5.85 -22.01 24.16
CA LEU A 238 -6.83 -21.05 23.65
C LEU A 238 -7.40 -20.12 24.73
N PRO A 239 -7.85 -20.61 25.91
CA PRO A 239 -8.27 -19.73 26.99
C PRO A 239 -7.12 -18.85 27.51
N LEU A 240 -5.89 -19.37 27.59
CA LEU A 240 -4.73 -18.58 28.02
C LEU A 240 -4.43 -17.42 27.05
N LEU A 241 -4.50 -17.67 25.74
CA LEU A 241 -4.40 -16.63 24.70
C LEU A 241 -5.58 -15.65 24.76
N GLY A 242 -6.77 -16.12 25.10
CA GLY A 242 -7.96 -15.29 25.32
C GLY A 242 -7.76 -14.33 26.49
N LEU A 243 -7.26 -14.84 27.61
CA LEU A 243 -6.96 -14.07 28.82
C LEU A 243 -5.86 -13.04 28.56
N ALA A 244 -4.78 -13.43 27.88
CA ALA A 244 -3.70 -12.52 27.50
C ALA A 244 -4.20 -11.39 26.58
N LYS A 245 -5.11 -11.68 25.63
CA LYS A 245 -5.72 -10.66 24.78
C LYS A 245 -6.65 -9.73 25.57
N LEU A 246 -7.44 -10.29 26.49
CA LEU A 246 -8.31 -9.51 27.38
C LEU A 246 -7.48 -8.56 28.23
N PHE A 247 -6.41 -9.08 28.84
CA PHE A 247 -5.44 -8.31 29.60
C PHE A 247 -4.80 -7.21 28.74
N GLY A 248 -4.32 -7.51 27.53
CA GLY A 248 -3.78 -6.49 26.62
C GLY A 248 -4.79 -5.40 26.25
N ARG A 249 -6.07 -5.76 26.07
CA ARG A 249 -7.14 -4.80 25.76
C ARG A 249 -7.46 -3.90 26.95
N PHE A 250 -7.46 -4.42 28.18
CA PHE A 250 -7.78 -3.64 29.37
C PHE A 250 -6.58 -2.88 29.94
N ALA A 251 -5.44 -3.56 30.14
CA ALA A 251 -4.24 -2.98 30.74
C ALA A 251 -3.50 -2.03 29.80
N LEU A 252 -3.32 -2.41 28.53
CA LEU A 252 -2.53 -1.62 27.56
C LEU A 252 -3.39 -0.78 26.62
N ARG A 253 -4.73 -0.83 26.76
CA ARG A 253 -5.69 -0.28 25.78
C ARG A 253 -5.33 -0.68 24.34
N LEU A 254 -4.84 -1.91 24.14
CA LEU A 254 -4.42 -2.39 22.84
C LEU A 254 -5.63 -2.46 21.91
N ARG A 255 -5.66 -1.58 20.90
CA ARG A 255 -6.69 -1.54 19.85
C ARG A 255 -6.05 -1.74 18.49
N ARG A 256 -6.82 -2.30 17.57
CA ARG A 256 -6.40 -2.48 16.17
C ARG A 256 -7.49 -1.98 15.23
N PRO A 257 -7.80 -0.68 15.20
CA PRO A 257 -8.79 -0.17 14.27
C PRO A 257 -8.37 -0.48 12.83
N ALA A 258 -9.34 -0.90 12.05
CA ALA A 258 -9.16 -1.20 10.64
C ALA A 258 -10.30 -0.57 9.82
N GLU A 259 -9.92 0.07 8.74
CA GLU A 259 -10.83 0.58 7.73
C GLU A 259 -10.69 -0.27 6.48
N VAL A 260 -11.82 -0.70 5.96
CA VAL A 260 -11.89 -1.52 4.75
C VAL A 260 -12.64 -0.71 3.70
N ALA A 261 -11.94 -0.33 2.65
CA ALA A 261 -12.53 0.35 1.50
C ALA A 261 -12.76 -0.68 0.39
N PHE A 262 -14.02 -0.81 -0.03
CA PHE A 262 -14.41 -1.71 -1.12
C PHE A 262 -14.50 -0.93 -2.43
N SER A 263 -13.85 -1.42 -3.48
CA SER A 263 -13.96 -0.94 -4.86
C SER A 263 -14.21 -2.11 -5.81
N LYS A 264 -14.54 -1.81 -7.07
CA LYS A 264 -14.67 -2.84 -8.12
C LYS A 264 -13.34 -3.56 -8.40
N GLU A 265 -12.23 -2.84 -8.25
CA GLU A 265 -10.87 -3.32 -8.52
C GLU A 265 -10.29 -4.16 -7.37
N GLY A 266 -10.84 -4.02 -6.16
CA GLY A 266 -10.38 -4.78 -5.01
C GLY A 266 -10.80 -4.20 -3.67
N VAL A 267 -10.10 -4.63 -2.63
CA VAL A 267 -10.34 -4.25 -1.25
C VAL A 267 -9.06 -3.68 -0.64
N THR A 268 -9.11 -2.43 -0.19
CA THR A 268 -8.01 -1.81 0.55
C THR A 268 -8.28 -1.95 2.04
N VAL A 269 -7.38 -2.59 2.77
CA VAL A 269 -7.44 -2.69 4.22
C VAL A 269 -6.34 -1.81 4.82
N ARG A 270 -6.76 -0.79 5.56
CA ARG A 270 -5.88 0.06 6.35
C ARG A 270 -6.04 -0.31 7.82
N SER A 271 -5.02 -0.90 8.42
CA SER A 271 -5.03 -1.24 9.84
C SER A 271 -3.97 -0.46 10.61
N ARG A 272 -4.35 -0.02 11.80
CA ARG A 272 -3.46 0.67 12.74
C ARG A 272 -3.41 -0.13 14.04
N VAL A 273 -2.24 -0.27 14.62
CA VAL A 273 -2.07 -0.85 15.96
C VAL A 273 -1.87 0.29 16.93
N GLU A 274 -2.81 0.44 17.85
CA GLU A 274 -2.81 1.48 18.88
C GLU A 274 -2.50 0.87 20.24
N VAL A 275 -1.54 1.45 20.95
CA VAL A 275 -1.19 1.10 22.34
C VAL A 275 -1.30 2.38 23.15
N LEU A 276 -2.13 2.38 24.20
CA LEU A 276 -2.38 3.56 25.03
C LEU A 276 -2.80 4.81 24.22
N GLY A 277 -3.52 4.59 23.11
CA GLY A 277 -3.98 5.66 22.20
C GLY A 277 -2.92 6.21 21.23
N LYS A 278 -1.68 5.68 21.26
CA LYS A 278 -0.63 6.04 20.28
C LYS A 278 -0.55 4.99 19.18
N ILE A 279 -0.38 5.44 17.94
CA ILE A 279 -0.20 4.58 16.77
C ILE A 279 1.23 4.03 16.80
N VAL A 280 1.37 2.73 17.02
CA VAL A 280 2.66 2.03 17.05
C VAL A 280 3.02 1.52 15.65
N ARG A 281 2.02 1.14 14.87
CA ARG A 281 2.22 0.57 13.54
C ARG A 281 1.02 0.86 12.67
N GLU A 282 1.27 1.33 11.46
CA GLU A 282 0.25 1.45 10.41
C GLU A 282 0.61 0.50 9.27
N ARG A 283 -0.41 -0.12 8.69
CA ARG A 283 -0.27 -1.02 7.55
C ARG A 283 -1.44 -0.79 6.60
N GLU A 284 -1.11 -0.59 5.35
CA GLU A 284 -2.08 -0.60 4.25
C GLU A 284 -1.84 -1.84 3.40
N THR A 285 -2.90 -2.51 2.98
CA THR A 285 -2.81 -3.71 2.16
C THR A 285 -3.94 -3.70 1.15
N PHE A 286 -3.58 -3.65 -0.13
CA PHE A 286 -4.51 -3.75 -1.24
C PHE A 286 -4.66 -5.21 -1.67
N LEU A 287 -5.91 -5.66 -1.79
CA LEU A 287 -6.28 -7.00 -2.22
C LEU A 287 -7.10 -6.89 -3.50
N ALA A 288 -6.48 -7.10 -4.67
CA ALA A 288 -7.17 -7.08 -5.96
C ALA A 288 -8.28 -8.15 -6.00
N THR A 289 -9.41 -7.86 -6.67
CA THR A 289 -10.55 -8.79 -6.78
C THR A 289 -10.15 -10.13 -7.39
N GLY A 290 -9.29 -10.13 -8.42
CA GLY A 290 -8.78 -11.36 -9.05
C GLY A 290 -7.88 -12.22 -8.13
N ASN A 291 -7.37 -11.64 -7.05
CA ASN A 291 -6.59 -12.35 -6.04
C ASN A 291 -7.43 -12.78 -4.82
N LEU A 292 -8.73 -12.47 -4.77
CA LEU A 292 -9.57 -12.81 -3.64
C LEU A 292 -10.26 -14.17 -3.88
N VAL A 293 -9.95 -15.18 -3.05
CA VAL A 293 -10.59 -16.50 -3.13
C VAL A 293 -11.96 -16.47 -2.48
N ARG A 294 -12.06 -15.76 -1.34
CA ARG A 294 -13.29 -15.68 -0.58
C ARG A 294 -13.42 -14.35 0.14
N ALA A 295 -14.56 -13.70 -0.06
CA ALA A 295 -15.05 -12.57 0.73
C ALA A 295 -16.38 -12.99 1.35
N ALA A 296 -16.40 -13.18 2.67
CA ALA A 296 -17.60 -13.67 3.35
C ALA A 296 -17.83 -12.94 4.67
N ARG A 297 -19.11 -12.75 4.99
CA ARG A 297 -19.53 -12.40 6.35
C ARG A 297 -19.55 -13.66 7.19
N GLU A 298 -18.87 -13.61 8.33
CA GLU A 298 -18.92 -14.64 9.37
C GLU A 298 -19.74 -14.10 10.56
N VAL A 299 -20.77 -14.86 10.97
CA VAL A 299 -21.51 -14.57 12.20
C VAL A 299 -20.76 -15.19 13.37
N ARG A 300 -20.45 -14.39 14.38
CA ARG A 300 -19.61 -14.83 15.50
C ARG A 300 -20.43 -15.71 16.46
N TYR A 301 -20.04 -16.97 16.60
CA TYR A 301 -20.63 -17.98 17.47
C TYR A 301 -22.13 -18.27 17.23
N PRO A 302 -22.53 -18.76 16.05
CA PRO A 302 -23.93 -19.07 15.75
C PRO A 302 -24.52 -20.12 16.70
N ARG A 303 -23.67 -20.93 17.34
CA ARG A 303 -24.05 -22.04 18.24
C ARG A 303 -23.66 -21.81 19.70
N LEU A 304 -23.33 -20.56 20.10
CA LEU A 304 -22.90 -20.29 21.47
C LEU A 304 -23.95 -20.74 22.49
N ALA A 305 -25.21 -20.37 22.26
CA ALA A 305 -26.31 -20.73 23.14
C ALA A 305 -26.42 -22.24 23.30
N THR A 306 -26.31 -22.99 22.19
CA THR A 306 -26.29 -24.47 22.20
C THR A 306 -25.13 -25.03 23.02
N TYR A 307 -23.91 -24.50 22.85
CA TYR A 307 -22.75 -24.99 23.61
C TYR A 307 -22.84 -24.67 25.10
N VAL A 308 -23.35 -23.48 25.47
CA VAL A 308 -23.58 -23.11 26.87
C VAL A 308 -24.67 -23.99 27.48
N GLY A 309 -25.74 -24.27 26.73
CA GLY A 309 -26.81 -25.18 27.14
C GLY A 309 -26.29 -26.59 27.42
N ILE A 310 -25.59 -27.20 26.45
CA ILE A 310 -24.96 -28.53 26.62
C ILE A 310 -24.02 -28.56 27.82
N THR A 311 -23.19 -27.51 28.01
CA THR A 311 -22.25 -27.44 29.13
C THR A 311 -22.99 -27.34 30.46
N CYS A 312 -24.02 -26.51 30.54
CA CYS A 312 -24.87 -26.37 31.71
C CYS A 312 -25.55 -27.70 32.05
N LEU A 313 -26.08 -28.40 31.05
CA LEU A 313 -26.73 -29.70 31.21
C LEU A 313 -25.75 -30.78 31.68
N LEU A 314 -24.54 -30.80 31.14
CA LEU A 314 -23.50 -31.78 31.53
C LEU A 314 -23.02 -31.56 32.96
N VAL A 315 -22.67 -30.31 33.33
CA VAL A 315 -22.23 -29.95 34.68
C VAL A 315 -23.36 -30.15 35.69
N GLY A 316 -24.57 -29.70 35.34
CA GLY A 316 -25.77 -29.89 36.14
C GLY A 316 -26.11 -31.34 36.38
N SER A 317 -26.02 -32.18 35.35
CA SER A 317 -26.25 -33.63 35.46
C SER A 317 -25.24 -34.29 36.38
N TYR A 318 -23.95 -33.95 36.24
CA TYR A 318 -22.89 -34.50 37.08
C TYR A 318 -23.07 -34.13 38.56
N LEU A 319 -23.25 -32.84 38.85
CA LEU A 319 -23.40 -32.36 40.23
C LEU A 319 -24.74 -32.79 40.84
N GLY A 320 -25.83 -32.69 40.08
CA GLY A 320 -27.16 -33.08 40.52
C GLY A 320 -27.25 -34.58 40.86
N LEU A 321 -26.75 -35.45 39.96
CA LEU A 321 -26.76 -36.89 40.20
C LEU A 321 -25.88 -37.28 41.40
N ARG A 322 -24.72 -36.63 41.57
CA ARG A 322 -23.86 -36.84 42.74
C ARG A 322 -24.61 -36.52 44.05
N HIS A 323 -25.29 -35.37 44.12
CA HIS A 323 -26.06 -34.99 45.31
C HIS A 323 -27.27 -35.91 45.56
N VAL A 324 -27.96 -36.37 44.51
CA VAL A 324 -29.04 -37.35 44.66
C VAL A 324 -28.52 -38.66 45.24
N LEU A 325 -27.41 -39.20 44.73
CA LEU A 325 -26.80 -40.43 45.23
C LEU A 325 -26.33 -40.29 46.68
N ASP A 326 -25.70 -39.17 47.01
CA ASP A 326 -25.26 -38.87 48.38
C ASP A 326 -26.46 -38.72 49.33
N GLY A 327 -27.55 -38.08 48.87
CA GLY A 327 -28.81 -37.96 49.62
C GLY A 327 -29.47 -39.31 49.89
N ILE A 328 -29.52 -40.21 48.90
CA ILE A 328 -30.04 -41.58 49.05
C ILE A 328 -29.19 -42.37 50.06
N ARG A 329 -27.85 -42.29 49.94
CA ARG A 329 -26.93 -43.00 50.84
C ARG A 329 -26.99 -42.49 52.27
N ALA A 330 -27.15 -41.18 52.45
CA ALA A 330 -27.20 -40.55 53.77
C ALA A 330 -28.62 -40.54 54.38
N GLY A 331 -29.66 -40.93 53.63
CA GLY A 331 -31.05 -40.82 54.07
C GLY A 331 -31.51 -39.37 54.29
N SER A 332 -30.88 -38.39 53.62
CA SER A 332 -31.14 -36.97 53.82
C SER A 332 -32.01 -36.41 52.68
N PRO A 333 -33.25 -35.95 52.98
CA PRO A 333 -34.15 -35.40 51.97
C PRO A 333 -33.66 -34.06 51.41
N GLU A 334 -32.86 -33.30 52.17
CA GLU A 334 -32.32 -32.01 51.74
C GLU A 334 -31.33 -32.16 50.59
N PHE A 335 -30.41 -33.13 50.69
CA PHE A 335 -29.46 -33.42 49.61
C PHE A 335 -30.15 -33.96 48.36
N LEU A 336 -31.20 -34.76 48.53
CA LEU A 336 -32.01 -35.28 47.43
C LEU A 336 -32.77 -34.15 46.72
N ALA A 337 -33.42 -33.27 47.48
CA ALA A 337 -34.13 -32.10 46.93
C ALA A 337 -33.18 -31.14 46.22
N LEU A 338 -32.00 -30.86 46.80
CA LEU A 338 -30.96 -30.04 46.17
C LEU A 338 -30.49 -30.65 44.84
N GLY A 339 -30.21 -31.96 44.83
CA GLY A 339 -29.77 -32.66 43.63
C GLY A 339 -30.81 -32.61 42.50
N ILE A 340 -32.09 -32.87 42.81
CA ILE A 340 -33.20 -32.72 41.85
C ILE A 340 -33.32 -31.27 41.38
N GLY A 341 -33.22 -30.31 42.29
CA GLY A 341 -33.26 -28.88 41.97
C GLY A 341 -32.19 -28.47 40.97
N ILE A 342 -30.94 -28.93 41.16
CA ILE A 342 -29.84 -28.67 40.23
C ILE A 342 -30.13 -29.23 38.83
N LEU A 343 -30.69 -30.44 38.74
CA LEU A 343 -31.06 -31.06 37.46
C LEU A 343 -32.13 -30.24 36.72
N VAL A 344 -33.21 -29.88 37.43
CA VAL A 344 -34.31 -29.10 36.85
C VAL A 344 -33.84 -27.73 36.40
N VAL A 345 -33.07 -27.03 37.22
CA VAL A 345 -32.51 -25.71 36.87
C VAL A 345 -31.62 -25.79 35.64
N SER A 346 -30.76 -26.81 35.56
CA SER A 346 -29.86 -26.97 34.42
C SER A 346 -30.59 -27.27 33.12
N LEU A 347 -31.65 -28.09 33.17
CA LEU A 347 -32.53 -28.35 32.04
C LEU A 347 -33.31 -27.10 31.62
N ALA A 348 -33.81 -26.32 32.59
CA ALA A 348 -34.51 -25.07 32.32
C ALA A 348 -33.60 -24.03 31.66
N ILE A 349 -32.33 -23.93 32.08
CA ILE A 349 -31.33 -23.06 31.47
C ILE A 349 -31.05 -23.49 30.02
N ASP A 350 -30.82 -24.78 29.77
CA ASP A 350 -30.60 -25.30 28.41
C ASP A 350 -31.82 -25.01 27.50
N TYR A 351 -33.03 -25.29 27.98
CA TYR A 351 -34.26 -25.00 27.25
C TYR A 351 -34.43 -23.50 26.97
N ALA A 352 -34.22 -22.64 27.97
CA ALA A 352 -34.29 -21.19 27.80
C ALA A 352 -33.28 -20.68 26.77
N LEU A 353 -32.04 -21.21 26.79
CA LEU A 353 -31.01 -20.87 25.80
C LEU A 353 -31.36 -21.37 24.39
N SER A 354 -32.09 -22.49 24.26
CA SER A 354 -32.55 -23.01 22.96
C SER A 354 -33.65 -22.14 22.32
N LEU A 355 -34.46 -21.46 23.15
CA LEU A 355 -35.54 -20.57 22.72
C LEU A 355 -35.06 -19.16 22.39
N LEU A 356 -33.88 -18.75 22.85
CA LEU A 356 -33.32 -17.46 22.50
C LEU A 356 -33.03 -17.46 20.99
N PRO A 357 -33.75 -16.66 20.17
CA PRO A 357 -33.38 -16.52 18.78
C PRO A 357 -31.93 -16.06 18.74
N ALA A 358 -31.12 -16.69 17.88
CA ALA A 358 -29.73 -16.32 17.69
C ALA A 358 -29.69 -14.83 17.38
N ARG A 359 -29.43 -14.01 18.41
CA ARG A 359 -29.67 -12.58 18.36
C ARG A 359 -28.79 -12.08 17.23
N SER A 360 -29.41 -11.63 16.13
CA SER A 360 -28.62 -11.20 14.99
C SER A 360 -27.85 -9.98 15.45
N SER A 361 -26.55 -10.15 15.70
CA SER A 361 -25.73 -9.07 16.17
C SER A 361 -25.66 -8.06 15.03
N ASP A 362 -26.04 -6.82 15.32
CA ASP A 362 -25.90 -5.69 14.41
C ASP A 362 -24.43 -5.50 13.96
N ARG A 363 -23.51 -6.14 14.69
CA ARG A 363 -22.10 -6.27 14.38
C ARG A 363 -21.79 -7.65 13.82
N CYS A 364 -21.07 -7.70 12.70
CA CYS A 364 -20.56 -8.92 12.11
C CYS A 364 -19.04 -8.87 11.93
N ARG A 365 -18.50 -9.96 11.40
CA ARG A 365 -17.12 -10.07 10.96
C ARG A 365 -17.07 -10.27 9.46
N ILE A 366 -16.19 -9.54 8.79
CA ILE A 366 -15.84 -9.78 7.39
C ILE A 366 -14.52 -10.53 7.35
N VAL A 367 -14.46 -11.61 6.56
CA VAL A 367 -13.24 -12.39 6.31
C VAL A 367 -12.89 -12.27 4.83
N LEU A 368 -11.66 -11.84 4.56
CA LEU A 368 -11.07 -11.66 3.24
C LEU A 368 -9.91 -12.65 3.10
N GLU A 369 -10.07 -13.63 2.24
CA GLU A 369 -9.11 -14.71 1.99
C GLU A 369 -8.50 -14.52 0.60
N PRO A 370 -7.24 -14.03 0.51
CA PRO A 370 -6.54 -13.92 -0.75
C PRO A 370 -5.99 -15.28 -1.20
N ARG A 371 -5.77 -15.44 -2.50
CA ARG A 371 -5.17 -16.63 -3.12
C ARG A 371 -3.74 -16.86 -2.67
N ARG A 372 -3.01 -15.77 -2.42
CA ARG A 372 -1.66 -15.77 -1.82
C ARG A 372 -1.61 -14.71 -0.74
N GLY A 373 -1.07 -15.08 0.42
CA GLY A 373 -0.84 -14.15 1.53
C GLY A 373 -1.68 -14.42 2.78
N ARG A 374 -1.75 -13.43 3.67
CA ARG A 374 -2.41 -13.54 4.97
C ARG A 374 -3.91 -13.28 4.85
N VAL A 375 -4.73 -14.16 5.41
CA VAL A 375 -6.16 -13.92 5.60
C VAL A 375 -6.38 -12.72 6.53
N VAL A 376 -7.21 -11.78 6.08
CA VAL A 376 -7.55 -10.57 6.85
C VAL A 376 -8.97 -10.71 7.36
N ALA A 377 -9.18 -10.46 8.65
CA ALA A 377 -10.50 -10.53 9.26
C ALA A 377 -10.79 -9.26 10.06
N VAL A 378 -11.87 -8.57 9.72
CA VAL A 378 -12.29 -7.32 10.37
C VAL A 378 -13.60 -7.57 11.11
N ALA A 379 -13.59 -7.37 12.42
CA ALA A 379 -14.72 -7.58 13.31
C ALA A 379 -15.38 -6.24 13.69
N GLN A 380 -16.52 -6.30 14.38
CA GLN A 380 -17.29 -5.13 14.83
C GLN A 380 -17.80 -4.24 13.69
N VAL A 381 -17.97 -4.85 12.52
CA VAL A 381 -18.48 -4.18 11.34
C VAL A 381 -20.00 -4.16 11.38
N ASP A 382 -20.62 -3.04 11.00
CA ASP A 382 -22.07 -2.95 10.81
C ASP A 382 -22.58 -3.96 9.77
N LYS A 383 -23.58 -4.75 10.13
CA LYS A 383 -24.13 -5.83 9.30
C LYS A 383 -24.62 -5.34 7.94
N THR A 384 -25.33 -4.22 7.92
CA THR A 384 -25.95 -3.68 6.70
C THR A 384 -24.88 -3.13 5.76
N LYS A 385 -23.89 -2.42 6.31
CA LYS A 385 -22.74 -1.91 5.55
C LYS A 385 -21.86 -3.03 5.01
N ALA A 386 -21.69 -4.11 5.79
CA ALA A 386 -20.96 -5.30 5.34
C ALA A 386 -21.64 -5.99 4.16
N GLU A 387 -22.97 -6.14 4.20
CA GLU A 387 -23.71 -6.77 3.10
C GLU A 387 -23.64 -5.93 1.83
N ALA A 388 -23.81 -4.61 1.93
CA ALA A 388 -23.64 -3.69 0.80
C ALA A 388 -22.22 -3.75 0.23
N ALA A 389 -21.19 -3.77 1.08
CA ALA A 389 -19.78 -3.90 0.68
C ALA A 389 -19.49 -5.21 -0.07
N LEU A 390 -20.04 -6.31 0.42
CA LEU A 390 -19.86 -7.62 -0.20
C LEU A 390 -20.62 -7.74 -1.53
N GLN A 391 -21.73 -7.01 -1.69
CA GLN A 391 -22.45 -6.94 -2.97
C GLN A 391 -21.64 -6.17 -4.02
N THR A 392 -20.95 -5.10 -3.65
CA THR A 392 -20.07 -4.35 -4.59
C THR A 392 -18.90 -5.16 -5.14
N LEU A 393 -18.49 -6.26 -4.50
CA LEU A 393 -17.45 -7.16 -5.02
C LEU A 393 -17.98 -8.22 -5.97
N LYS A 394 -19.30 -8.47 -5.98
CA LYS A 394 -19.94 -9.48 -6.84
C LYS A 394 -20.44 -8.90 -8.16
N ALA A 395 -20.64 -7.58 -8.20
CA ALA A 395 -21.06 -6.82 -9.38
C ALA A 395 -19.82 -6.36 -10.16
#